data_AF-A0A9Q5WBB4-F1
#
_entry.id   AF-A0A9Q5WBB4-F1
#
_cell.length_a   1.000
_cell.length_b   1.000
_cell.length_c   1.000
_cell.angle_alpha   90.00
_cell.angle_beta   90.00
_cell.angle_gamma   90.00
#
_symmetry.space_group_name_H-M   'P 1'
#
loop_
_entity.id
_entity.type
_entity.pdbx_description
1 polymer ?
#
loop_
_entity_poly.entity_id
_entity_poly.type
_entity_poly.pdbx_seq_one_letter_code
_entity_poly.pdbx_strand_id
1 'polypeptide(L)'
;MKKLNTLLKAVFAVLFAGLVSLNVVVDRAMAIGGFSQNCQDIVLEGPFLSATCKKEDGYTLQNTSIYLDRYIGNLDGTLSWGYYSFSDTCEAVRLGQSLSNRHYTLKAQCKKEGFDIDDNYISTEIDTEIDLDAHIGNIDGELTFED
;
A
#
# COMPACT_ATOMS: atom_id res chain seq x y z
N MET A 1 4.30 40.72 -48.56
CA MET A 1 3.05 40.54 -47.79
C MET A 1 2.63 39.07 -47.59
N LYS A 2 2.73 38.17 -48.58
CA LYS A 2 2.37 36.74 -48.41
C LYS A 2 3.26 35.98 -47.41
N LYS A 3 4.59 36.14 -47.48
CA LYS A 3 5.54 35.43 -46.60
C LYS A 3 5.41 35.78 -45.11
N LEU A 4 5.06 37.02 -44.78
CA LEU A 4 4.86 37.47 -43.39
C LEU A 4 3.60 36.85 -42.76
N ASN A 5 2.53 36.67 -43.55
CA ASN A 5 1.31 36.01 -43.11
C ASN A 5 1.51 34.49 -42.95
N THR A 6 2.39 33.87 -43.75
CA THR A 6 2.78 32.46 -43.59
C THR A 6 3.63 32.24 -42.34
N LEU A 7 4.58 33.13 -42.05
CA LEU A 7 5.40 33.10 -40.84
C LEU A 7 4.56 33.33 -39.58
N LEU A 8 3.62 34.28 -39.60
CA LEU A 8 2.73 34.55 -38.46
C LEU A 8 1.81 33.36 -38.16
N LYS A 9 1.30 32.68 -39.19
CA LYS A 9 0.50 31.45 -39.05
C LYS A 9 1.33 30.28 -38.51
N ALA A 10 2.59 30.15 -38.94
CA ALA A 10 3.49 29.11 -38.44
C ALA A 10 3.82 29.32 -36.95
N VAL A 11 4.06 30.57 -36.52
CA VAL A 11 4.32 30.91 -35.11
C VAL A 11 3.10 30.64 -34.22
N PHE A 12 1.88 30.96 -34.70
CA PHE A 12 0.64 30.63 -33.97
C PHE A 12 0.41 29.11 -33.86
N ALA A 13 0.70 28.34 -34.90
CA ALA A 13 0.55 26.88 -34.87
C ALA A 13 1.54 26.21 -33.89
N VAL A 14 2.77 26.71 -33.80
CA VAL A 14 3.79 26.22 -32.85
C VAL A 14 3.45 26.60 -31.40
N LEU A 15 2.92 27.80 -31.16
CA LEU A 15 2.46 28.23 -29.83
C LEU A 15 1.24 27.43 -29.35
N PHE A 16 0.33 27.07 -30.25
CA PHE A 16 -0.84 26.25 -29.90
C PHE A 16 -0.46 24.79 -29.63
N ALA A 17 0.49 24.23 -30.39
CA ALA A 17 1.01 22.89 -30.15
C ALA A 17 1.79 22.80 -28.82
N GLY A 18 2.56 23.84 -28.46
CA GLY A 18 3.31 23.89 -27.20
C GLY A 18 2.45 23.98 -25.94
N LEU A 19 1.29 24.66 -26.02
CA LEU A 19 0.36 24.82 -24.89
C LEU A 19 -0.48 23.56 -24.62
N VAL A 20 -0.78 22.76 -25.65
CA VAL A 20 -1.51 21.48 -25.47
C VAL A 20 -0.61 20.42 -24.81
N SER A 21 0.71 20.48 -25.02
CA SER A 21 1.69 19.56 -24.42
C SER A 21 2.00 19.80 -22.93
N LEU A 22 1.43 20.84 -22.29
CA LEU A 22 1.59 21.09 -20.85
C LEU A 22 0.37 20.67 -20.01
N ASN A 23 -0.58 19.96 -20.62
CA ASN A 23 -1.49 19.07 -19.89
C ASN A 23 -0.88 17.67 -19.80
N VAL A 24 0.36 17.59 -19.32
CA VAL A 24 0.75 16.36 -18.62
C VAL A 24 -0.13 16.37 -17.37
N VAL A 25 -1.34 15.81 -17.50
CA VAL A 25 -1.96 15.14 -16.38
C VAL A 25 -0.87 14.20 -15.93
N VAL A 26 -0.19 14.60 -14.86
CA VAL A 26 0.65 13.68 -14.13
C VAL A 26 -0.40 12.75 -13.55
N ASP A 27 -0.79 11.74 -14.32
CA ASP A 27 -1.34 10.52 -13.77
C ASP A 27 -0.21 10.00 -12.90
N ARG A 28 -0.17 10.52 -11.67
CA ARG A 28 0.27 9.70 -10.58
C ARG A 28 -0.74 8.57 -10.64
N ALA A 29 -0.39 7.49 -11.33
CA ALA A 29 -0.62 6.19 -10.75
C ALA A 29 -0.04 6.34 -9.33
N MET A 30 -0.88 6.79 -8.40
CA MET A 30 -0.50 6.89 -7.02
C MET A 30 -0.23 5.45 -6.68
N ALA A 31 0.97 5.11 -6.25
CA ALA A 31 1.07 3.98 -5.35
C ALA A 31 0.08 4.31 -4.23
N ILE A 32 -1.06 3.62 -4.21
CA ILE A 32 -2.19 3.84 -3.33
C ILE A 32 -1.72 3.57 -1.89
N GLY A 33 -0.70 2.73 -1.72
CA GLY A 33 0.06 2.55 -0.49
C GLY A 33 0.37 3.84 0.29
N GLY A 34 0.68 3.69 1.57
CA GLY A 34 0.99 4.80 2.46
C GLY A 34 -0.23 5.36 3.18
N PHE A 35 -1.21 4.52 3.53
CA PHE A 35 -2.38 4.92 4.30
C PHE A 35 -2.01 5.71 5.57
N SER A 36 -0.89 5.38 6.20
CA SER A 36 -0.45 6.02 7.44
C SER A 36 -0.19 7.53 7.32
N GLN A 37 0.01 8.04 6.10
CA GLN A 37 0.23 9.46 5.86
C GLN A 37 -1.03 10.31 6.06
N ASN A 38 -2.22 9.72 5.88
CA ASN A 38 -3.50 10.42 5.90
C ASN A 38 -4.56 9.71 6.75
N CYS A 39 -4.15 8.79 7.61
CA CYS A 39 -4.99 8.12 8.59
C CYS A 39 -4.41 8.29 10.00
N GLN A 40 -5.28 8.25 10.99
CA GLN A 40 -4.95 8.35 12.42
C GLN A 40 -5.69 7.26 13.20
N ASP A 41 -5.38 7.13 14.49
CA ASP A 41 -6.01 6.17 15.40
C ASP A 41 -5.90 4.72 14.88
N ILE A 42 -4.74 4.40 14.30
CA ILE A 42 -4.46 3.12 13.65
C ILE A 42 -4.33 2.02 14.72
N VAL A 43 -5.21 1.03 14.64
CA VAL A 43 -5.29 -0.08 15.60
C VAL A 43 -5.46 -1.40 14.87
N LEU A 44 -5.04 -2.48 15.54
CA LEU A 44 -5.20 -3.84 15.05
C LEU A 44 -5.98 -4.65 16.08
N GLU A 45 -7.07 -5.27 15.63
CA GLU A 45 -7.93 -6.13 16.44
C GLU A 45 -8.10 -7.47 15.72
N GLY A 46 -7.33 -8.48 16.15
CA GLY A 46 -7.20 -9.72 15.38
C GLY A 46 -6.61 -9.45 13.99
N PRO A 47 -7.20 -9.94 12.90
CA PRO A 47 -6.73 -9.67 11.54
C PRO A 47 -7.30 -8.37 10.94
N PHE A 48 -8.06 -7.58 11.68
CA PHE A 48 -8.64 -6.33 11.20
C PHE A 48 -7.74 -5.14 11.53
N LEU A 49 -7.25 -4.47 10.49
CA LEU A 49 -6.62 -3.16 10.61
C LEU A 49 -7.71 -2.09 10.52
N SER A 50 -7.85 -1.28 11.56
CA SER A 50 -8.82 -0.19 11.59
C SER A 50 -8.11 1.14 11.76
N ALA A 51 -8.65 2.18 11.13
CA ALA A 51 -8.14 3.54 11.23
C ALA A 51 -9.23 4.58 10.96
N THR A 52 -8.94 5.82 11.30
CA THR A 52 -9.72 7.00 10.94
C THR A 52 -8.98 7.73 9.82
N CYS A 53 -9.49 7.67 8.60
CA CYS A 53 -8.82 8.13 7.39
C CYS A 53 -9.44 9.41 6.82
N LYS A 54 -8.62 10.28 6.23
CA LYS A 54 -9.08 11.52 5.61
C LYS A 54 -9.68 11.27 4.23
N LYS A 55 -10.84 11.84 3.96
CA LYS A 55 -11.47 11.89 2.64
C LYS A 55 -10.71 12.77 1.65
N GLU A 56 -11.06 12.68 0.36
CA GLU A 56 -10.44 13.48 -0.70
C GLU A 56 -10.64 14.99 -0.51
N ASP A 57 -11.70 15.40 0.20
CA ASP A 57 -11.94 16.79 0.56
C ASP A 57 -10.87 17.39 1.48
N GLY A 58 -10.02 16.55 2.05
CA GLY A 58 -8.87 16.96 2.82
C GLY A 58 -9.19 17.40 4.25
N TYR A 59 -10.39 17.17 4.78
CA TYR A 59 -10.70 17.48 6.18
C TYR A 59 -11.72 16.54 6.82
N THR A 60 -12.60 15.90 6.05
CA THR A 60 -13.55 14.94 6.59
C THR A 60 -12.83 13.65 6.95
N LEU A 61 -13.16 13.12 8.12
CA LEU A 61 -12.60 11.87 8.63
C LEU A 61 -13.65 10.75 8.54
N GLN A 62 -13.20 9.56 8.18
CA GLN A 62 -14.03 8.36 8.06
C GLN A 62 -13.35 7.20 8.79
N ASN A 63 -14.10 6.54 9.67
CA ASN A 63 -13.65 5.28 10.27
C ASN A 63 -13.78 4.17 9.23
N THR A 64 -12.73 3.37 9.09
CA THR A 64 -12.65 2.32 8.09
C THR A 64 -11.80 1.16 8.64
N SER A 65 -12.06 -0.03 8.12
CA SER A 65 -11.38 -1.26 8.51
C SER A 65 -11.13 -2.13 7.30
N ILE A 66 -9.99 -2.80 7.28
CA ILE A 66 -9.62 -3.77 6.26
C ILE A 66 -9.22 -5.10 6.91
N TYR A 67 -9.70 -6.21 6.34
CA TYR A 67 -9.42 -7.56 6.84
C TYR A 67 -8.17 -8.12 6.17
N LEU A 68 -7.06 -8.19 6.92
CA LEU A 68 -5.72 -8.46 6.39
C LEU A 68 -5.53 -9.91 5.91
N ASP A 69 -6.25 -10.89 6.46
CA ASP A 69 -6.20 -12.28 6.00
C ASP A 69 -6.63 -12.45 4.53
N ARG A 70 -7.29 -11.45 3.93
CA ARG A 70 -7.60 -11.47 2.49
C ARG A 70 -6.41 -11.16 1.60
N TYR A 71 -5.31 -10.66 2.16
CA TYR A 71 -4.20 -10.12 1.37
C TYR A 71 -2.82 -10.57 1.87
N ILE A 72 -2.74 -11.00 3.14
CA ILE A 72 -1.51 -11.48 3.77
C ILE A 72 -1.69 -12.93 4.17
N GLY A 73 -0.71 -13.75 3.81
CA GLY A 73 -0.58 -15.13 4.27
C GLY A 73 0.80 -15.41 4.87
N ASN A 74 0.92 -16.60 5.43
CA ASN A 74 2.20 -17.14 5.88
C ASN A 74 2.80 -18.01 4.78
N LEU A 75 3.92 -17.58 4.22
CA LEU A 75 4.71 -18.34 3.25
C LEU A 75 6.01 -18.78 3.92
N ASP A 76 6.08 -20.06 4.31
CA ASP A 76 7.28 -20.69 4.90
C ASP A 76 7.85 -19.89 6.11
N GLY A 77 6.96 -19.45 7.01
CA GLY A 77 7.29 -18.65 8.19
C GLY A 77 7.40 -17.14 7.93
N THR A 78 7.12 -16.67 6.71
CA THR A 78 7.25 -15.25 6.33
C THR A 78 5.90 -14.65 5.93
N LEU A 79 5.51 -13.53 6.56
CA LEU A 79 4.34 -12.77 6.14
C LEU A 79 4.53 -12.27 4.69
N SER A 80 3.60 -12.58 3.81
CA SER A 80 3.70 -12.29 2.38
C SER A 80 2.38 -11.77 1.81
N TRP A 81 2.46 -10.69 1.01
CA TRP A 81 1.34 -10.17 0.22
C TRP A 81 0.91 -11.16 -0.87
N GLY A 82 -0.36 -11.12 -1.25
CA GLY A 82 -0.93 -11.99 -2.28
C GLY A 82 -1.26 -13.41 -1.81
N TYR A 83 -1.07 -13.69 -0.51
CA TYR A 83 -1.48 -14.93 0.15
C TYR A 83 -2.61 -14.63 1.15
N TYR A 84 -3.11 -15.66 1.82
CA TYR A 84 -4.31 -15.56 2.65
C TYR A 84 -4.11 -16.19 4.02
N SER A 85 -4.97 -15.80 4.96
CA SER A 85 -5.15 -16.43 6.26
C SER A 85 -3.86 -16.58 7.08
N PHE A 86 -3.02 -15.54 7.15
CA PHE A 86 -1.84 -15.59 8.01
C PHE A 86 -2.23 -15.87 9.47
N SER A 87 -3.40 -15.38 9.92
CA SER A 87 -3.85 -15.53 11.31
C SER A 87 -4.08 -16.99 11.74
N ASP A 88 -4.25 -17.93 10.80
CA ASP A 88 -4.41 -19.35 11.11
C ASP A 88 -3.10 -20.01 11.56
N THR A 89 -1.95 -19.46 11.14
CA THR A 89 -0.63 -20.07 11.33
C THR A 89 0.40 -19.14 11.95
N CYS A 90 -0.01 -17.93 12.32
CA CYS A 90 0.83 -16.96 13.00
C CYS A 90 0.22 -16.53 14.35
N GLU A 91 1.09 -16.32 15.33
CA GLU A 91 0.76 -15.91 16.68
C GLU A 91 1.48 -14.60 17.04
N ALA A 92 1.20 -14.05 18.23
CA ALA A 92 1.77 -12.79 18.71
C ALA A 92 1.64 -11.60 17.73
N VAL A 93 0.55 -11.61 16.95
CA VAL A 93 0.26 -10.62 15.91
C VAL A 93 0.07 -9.23 16.53
N ARG A 94 0.81 -8.24 16.03
CA ARG A 94 0.77 -6.87 16.56
C ARG A 94 1.21 -5.84 15.53
N LEU A 95 0.76 -4.60 15.70
CA LEU A 95 1.33 -3.46 14.99
C LEU A 95 2.71 -3.11 15.55
N GLY A 96 3.59 -2.72 14.64
CA GLY A 96 4.84 -2.06 14.95
C GLY A 96 5.12 -0.94 13.96
N GLN A 97 6.26 -0.28 14.14
CA GLN A 97 6.76 0.70 13.18
C GLN A 97 8.18 0.32 12.80
N SER A 98 8.51 0.47 11.52
CA SER A 98 9.86 0.30 11.03
C SER A 98 10.73 1.47 11.49
N LEU A 99 11.96 1.20 11.94
CA LEU A 99 12.87 2.24 12.42
C LEU A 99 13.46 3.09 11.29
N SER A 100 13.49 2.58 10.06
CA SER A 100 14.14 3.24 8.93
C SER A 100 13.24 4.28 8.25
N ASN A 101 11.96 3.96 8.06
CA ASN A 101 11.00 4.78 7.34
C ASN A 101 9.78 5.19 8.19
N ARG A 102 9.66 4.68 9.44
CA ARG A 102 8.52 4.91 10.34
C ARG A 102 7.18 4.40 9.81
N HIS A 103 7.20 3.58 8.76
CA HIS A 103 6.00 2.96 8.23
C HIS A 103 5.40 1.99 9.22
N TYR A 104 4.07 1.83 9.17
CA TYR A 104 3.40 0.83 9.96
C TYR A 104 3.71 -0.57 9.42
N THR A 105 4.04 -1.48 10.34
CA THR A 105 4.37 -2.87 10.03
C THR A 105 3.44 -3.80 10.79
N LEU A 106 3.02 -4.89 10.16
CA LEU A 106 2.42 -6.03 10.85
C LEU A 106 3.55 -6.96 11.26
N LYS A 107 3.67 -7.24 12.56
CA LYS A 107 4.66 -8.17 13.12
C LYS A 107 3.96 -9.39 13.67
N ALA A 108 4.54 -10.57 13.46
CA ALA A 108 4.01 -11.82 13.98
C ALA A 108 5.12 -12.87 14.16
N GLN A 109 4.77 -13.97 14.84
CA GLN A 109 5.53 -15.21 14.86
C GLN A 109 4.78 -16.22 14.01
N CYS A 110 5.36 -16.67 12.91
CA CYS A 110 4.68 -17.51 11.93
C CYS A 110 5.29 -18.91 11.86
N LYS A 111 4.43 -19.92 11.73
CA LYS A 111 4.83 -21.33 11.61
C LYS A 111 5.55 -21.58 10.29
N LYS A 112 6.72 -22.16 10.38
CA LYS A 112 7.50 -22.74 9.29
C LYS A 112 7.51 -24.25 9.46
N GLU A 113 6.90 -24.92 8.50
CA GLU A 113 6.87 -26.38 8.42
C GLU A 113 8.05 -26.90 7.63
N GLY A 114 8.59 -28.05 8.02
CA GLY A 114 9.70 -28.67 7.32
C GLY A 114 10.01 -30.06 7.83
N PHE A 115 11.15 -30.58 7.40
CA PHE A 115 11.68 -31.86 7.84
C PHE A 115 13.12 -31.68 8.32
N ASP A 116 13.50 -32.39 9.37
CA ASP A 116 14.89 -32.45 9.81
C ASP A 116 15.71 -33.43 8.93
N ILE A 117 16.99 -33.63 9.29
CA ILE A 117 17.89 -34.53 8.56
C ILE A 117 17.52 -36.01 8.66
N ASP A 118 16.65 -36.37 9.60
CA ASP A 118 16.19 -37.73 9.87
C ASP A 118 14.74 -37.95 9.35
N ASP A 119 14.26 -37.07 8.45
CA ASP A 119 12.91 -37.04 7.90
C ASP A 119 11.78 -36.88 8.94
N ASN A 120 12.08 -36.35 10.13
CA ASN A 120 11.04 -36.01 11.09
C ASN A 120 10.40 -34.67 10.76
N TYR A 121 9.07 -34.61 10.87
CA TYR A 121 8.34 -33.36 10.72
C TYR A 121 8.71 -32.37 11.84
N ILE A 122 9.02 -31.14 11.45
CA ILE A 122 9.31 -30.02 12.35
C ILE A 122 8.41 -28.83 12.03
N SER A 123 8.01 -28.11 13.09
CA SER A 123 7.31 -26.83 13.01
C SER A 123 8.06 -25.83 13.87
N THR A 124 8.57 -24.77 13.25
CA THR A 124 9.35 -23.71 13.92
C THR A 124 8.60 -22.39 13.82
N GLU A 125 8.60 -21.59 14.89
CA GLU A 125 8.05 -20.24 14.86
C GLU A 125 9.13 -19.24 14.43
N ILE A 126 8.83 -18.41 13.42
CA ILE A 126 9.75 -17.42 12.86
C ILE A 126 9.18 -16.02 13.11
N ASP A 127 9.95 -15.15 13.77
CA ASP A 127 9.61 -13.72 13.85
C ASP A 127 9.68 -13.10 12.45
N THR A 128 8.59 -12.46 12.03
CA THR A 128 8.46 -11.86 10.70
C THR A 128 7.71 -10.54 10.78
N GLU A 129 7.99 -9.65 9.83
CA GLU A 129 7.32 -8.36 9.69
C GLU A 129 7.07 -8.02 8.22
N ILE A 130 5.99 -7.29 7.96
CA ILE A 130 5.63 -6.82 6.62
C ILE A 130 5.18 -5.36 6.69
N ASP A 131 5.62 -4.54 5.72
CA ASP A 131 5.28 -3.12 5.62
C ASP A 131 3.85 -2.97 5.09
N LEU A 132 2.95 -2.44 5.93
CA LEU A 132 1.54 -2.21 5.59
C LEU A 132 1.37 -1.02 4.66
N ASP A 133 2.24 -0.01 4.76
CA ASP A 133 2.21 1.15 3.87
C ASP A 133 2.65 0.79 2.45
N ALA A 134 3.24 -0.39 2.22
CA ALA A 134 3.60 -0.83 0.87
C ALA A 134 2.39 -1.06 -0.04
N HIS A 135 1.29 -1.59 0.49
CA HIS A 135 0.11 -2.01 -0.30
C HIS A 135 -1.24 -1.55 0.26
N ILE A 136 -1.29 -1.00 1.48
CA ILE A 136 -2.52 -0.43 2.04
C ILE A 136 -2.52 1.08 1.86
N GLY A 137 -3.57 1.55 1.23
CA GLY A 137 -3.84 2.96 1.00
C GLY A 137 -5.13 3.46 1.60
N ASN A 138 -5.36 4.74 1.36
CA ASN A 138 -6.61 5.43 1.70
C ASN A 138 -7.19 6.06 0.43
N ILE A 139 -8.36 5.57 -0.01
CA ILE A 139 -9.13 6.11 -1.13
C ILE A 139 -10.42 6.69 -0.58
N ASP A 140 -10.59 8.02 -0.68
CA ASP A 140 -11.74 8.76 -0.13
C ASP A 140 -12.19 8.34 1.28
N GLY A 141 -11.23 8.11 2.18
CA GLY A 141 -11.50 7.72 3.57
C GLY A 141 -11.66 6.22 3.79
N GLU A 142 -11.43 5.38 2.78
CA GLU A 142 -11.54 3.92 2.86
C GLU A 142 -10.18 3.24 2.73
N LEU A 143 -9.84 2.38 3.70
CA LEU A 143 -8.65 1.53 3.63
C LEU A 143 -8.79 0.54 2.48
N THR A 144 -7.86 0.61 1.54
CA THR A 144 -7.90 -0.19 0.31
C THR A 144 -6.57 -0.87 0.09
N PHE A 145 -6.59 -2.12 -0.37
CA PHE A 145 -5.41 -2.86 -0.80
C PHE A 145 -5.17 -2.65 -2.29
N GLU A 146 -3.91 -2.47 -2.70
CA GLU A 146 -3.46 -2.41 -4.08
C GLU A 146 -2.39 -3.48 -4.34
N ASP A 147 -2.53 -4.24 -5.43
CA ASP A 147 -1.60 -5.29 -5.88
C ASP A 147 -0.38 -4.75 -6.64
#